data_AF-A0A395HHQ1-F1
#
_entry.id   AF-A0A395HHQ1-F1
#
_cell.length_a   1.000
_cell.length_b   1.000
_cell.length_c   1.000
_cell.angle_alpha   90.00
_cell.angle_beta   90.00
_cell.angle_gamma   90.00
#
_symmetry.space_group_name_H-M   'P 1'
#
loop_
_entity.id
_entity.type
_entity.pdbx_description
1 polymer ?
#
loop_
_entity_poly.entity_id
_entity_poly.type
_entity_poly.pdbx_seq_one_letter_code
_entity_poly.pdbx_strand_id
1 'polypeptide(L)'
;MEGGVRRVHLNRRISSHDEYATRNTHFNREYQDGQQRLGPARTPIFYPFNLYSEWDDAEDLAYKNILVSLVKGEAYPSQAAHQVDTVLMQHFTSKYKLLCTRPKPYQLTPEETARGVKHIRDIASSPESHVELIFQRIAILCGAFPPGHPAQDRIILFLEALRAMNIYIMCCTWGSTRTKEKRSHSRSSSCGHWARTGVALQPPFDGRFHRRAGSDLKNDKEHLRWLNFQSAIARITALGLLECWILYSLDNTIPGGRFYSRKDTLGIACNLFAGAEYRKRGRITKIGRQMWSMERCGLWKQLFAPIDSGEDDRFDMEIRRQVKLALKRMIACEKRGA
;
A
#
# COMPACT_ATOMS: atom_id res chain seq x y z
N MET A 1 -24.18 -23.04 23.00
CA MET A 1 -23.67 -21.66 23.09
C MET A 1 -23.42 -21.17 21.67
N GLU A 2 -24.36 -20.43 21.09
CA GLU A 2 -24.20 -19.84 19.75
C GLU A 2 -23.38 -18.56 19.87
N GLY A 3 -22.11 -18.63 19.45
CA GLY A 3 -21.22 -17.47 19.36
C GLY A 3 -21.63 -16.56 18.21
N GLY A 4 -22.62 -15.70 18.43
CA GLY A 4 -23.10 -14.75 17.43
C GLY A 4 -22.07 -13.67 17.09
N VAL A 5 -21.69 -13.59 15.81
CA VAL A 5 -20.88 -12.51 15.25
C VAL A 5 -21.71 -11.22 15.28
N ARG A 6 -21.42 -10.29 16.21
CA ARG A 6 -22.07 -8.98 16.26
C ARG A 6 -21.47 -8.04 15.20
N ARG A 7 -22.26 -7.66 14.18
CA ARG A 7 -21.93 -6.53 13.30
C ARG A 7 -22.14 -5.21 14.04
N VAL A 8 -21.15 -4.32 13.98
CA VAL A 8 -21.27 -2.95 14.46
C VAL A 8 -21.45 -2.05 13.24
N HIS A 9 -22.57 -1.33 13.16
CA HIS A 9 -22.80 -0.34 12.10
C HIS A 9 -22.07 0.97 12.44
N LEU A 10 -21.11 1.35 11.59
CA LEU A 10 -20.45 2.67 11.62
C LEU A 10 -21.11 3.58 10.57
N ASN A 11 -21.47 4.79 10.97
CA ASN A 11 -22.07 5.81 10.09
C ASN A 11 -21.14 6.16 8.92
N ARG A 12 -21.67 6.00 7.71
CA ARG A 12 -20.94 6.04 6.43
C ARG A 12 -20.90 7.48 5.90
N ARG A 13 -19.71 8.09 5.79
CA ARG A 13 -19.51 9.30 4.96
C ARG A 13 -19.37 8.86 3.50
N ILE A 14 -20.48 8.83 2.77
CA ILE A 14 -20.53 8.61 1.32
C ILE A 14 -20.68 10.00 0.67
N SER A 15 -19.60 10.63 0.23
CA SER A 15 -19.72 11.85 -0.59
C SER A 15 -18.45 12.19 -1.39
N SER A 16 -17.27 11.69 -1.00
CA SER A 16 -16.02 12.04 -1.70
C SER A 16 -15.58 11.07 -2.81
N HIS A 17 -16.36 10.04 -3.13
CA HIS A 17 -15.91 8.96 -4.02
C HIS A 17 -16.12 9.30 -5.51
N ASP A 18 -17.24 9.94 -5.86
CA ASP A 18 -17.56 10.29 -7.25
C ASP A 18 -16.62 11.36 -7.82
N GLU A 19 -16.28 12.39 -7.03
CA GLU A 19 -15.32 13.42 -7.47
C GLU A 19 -13.92 12.86 -7.80
N TYR A 20 -13.48 11.82 -7.08
CA TYR A 20 -12.16 11.23 -7.29
C TYR A 20 -12.16 10.31 -8.51
N ALA A 21 -13.22 9.52 -8.71
CA ALA A 21 -13.41 8.68 -9.88
C ALA A 21 -13.47 9.49 -11.19
N THR A 22 -14.17 10.63 -11.20
CA THR A 22 -14.26 11.52 -12.36
C THR A 22 -12.93 12.25 -12.66
N ARG A 23 -12.17 12.64 -11.64
CA ARG A 23 -10.86 13.29 -11.83
C ARG A 23 -9.78 12.32 -12.33
N ASN A 24 -9.79 11.06 -11.89
CA ASN A 24 -8.85 10.05 -12.37
C ASN A 24 -9.16 9.57 -13.79
N THR A 25 -10.42 9.60 -14.23
CA THR A 25 -10.79 9.19 -15.59
C THR A 25 -10.28 10.16 -16.66
N HIS A 26 -10.35 11.48 -16.42
CA HIS A 26 -9.77 12.47 -17.34
C HIS A 26 -8.23 12.35 -17.43
N PHE A 27 -7.59 12.09 -16.29
CA PHE A 27 -6.15 11.90 -16.22
C PHE A 27 -5.66 10.63 -16.93
N ASN A 28 -6.37 9.52 -16.73
CA ASN A 28 -6.06 8.26 -17.41
C ASN A 28 -6.20 8.38 -18.93
N ARG A 29 -7.16 9.18 -19.41
CA ARG A 29 -7.32 9.47 -20.84
C ARG A 29 -6.12 10.24 -21.39
N GLU A 30 -5.70 11.34 -20.75
CA GLU A 30 -4.53 12.10 -21.20
C GLU A 30 -3.21 11.30 -21.11
N TYR A 31 -3.06 10.44 -20.11
CA TYR A 31 -1.89 9.57 -19.99
C TYR A 31 -1.89 8.49 -21.09
N GLN A 32 -3.05 7.85 -21.36
CA GLN A 32 -3.18 6.88 -22.44
C GLN A 32 -2.99 7.52 -23.82
N ASP A 33 -3.55 8.71 -24.06
CA ASP A 33 -3.36 9.47 -25.29
C ASP A 33 -1.89 9.89 -25.45
N GLY A 34 -1.22 10.26 -24.35
CA GLY A 34 0.22 10.52 -24.32
C GLY A 34 1.06 9.28 -24.66
N GLN A 35 0.69 8.11 -24.14
CA GLN A 35 1.35 6.83 -24.46
C GLN A 35 1.13 6.40 -25.92
N GLN A 36 -0.06 6.64 -26.48
CA GLN A 36 -0.37 6.33 -27.89
C GLN A 36 0.39 7.25 -28.88
N ARG A 37 0.72 8.48 -28.47
CA ARG A 37 1.48 9.45 -29.30
C ARG A 37 2.99 9.16 -29.37
N LEU A 38 3.52 8.24 -28.55
CA LEU A 38 4.95 7.93 -28.50
C LEU A 38 5.47 7.11 -29.71
N GLY A 39 4.61 6.78 -30.66
CA GLY A 39 4.96 5.90 -31.77
C GLY A 39 5.33 4.49 -31.29
N PRO A 40 5.55 3.54 -32.20
CA PRO A 40 5.85 2.14 -31.84
C PRO A 40 7.20 1.92 -31.12
N ALA A 41 7.98 2.96 -30.82
CA ALA A 41 9.39 2.84 -30.42
C ALA A 41 9.64 2.76 -28.91
N ARG A 42 8.66 3.02 -28.04
CA ARG A 42 8.84 2.88 -26.58
C ARG A 42 7.64 2.21 -25.94
N THR A 43 7.57 0.89 -26.09
CA THR A 43 6.67 0.07 -25.28
C THR A 43 6.94 0.40 -23.81
N PRO A 44 5.93 0.81 -23.02
CA PRO A 44 6.12 1.07 -21.60
C PRO A 44 6.78 -0.16 -20.96
N ILE A 45 7.90 0.06 -20.28
CA ILE A 45 8.68 -1.02 -19.68
C ILE A 45 7.88 -1.56 -18.49
N PHE A 46 7.01 -2.53 -18.75
CA PHE A 46 6.31 -3.26 -17.72
C PHE A 46 7.25 -4.32 -17.15
N TYR A 47 7.50 -4.23 -15.85
CA TYR A 47 8.28 -5.26 -15.20
C TYR A 47 7.39 -6.42 -14.77
N PRO A 48 7.78 -7.67 -15.06
CA PRO A 48 6.99 -8.83 -14.67
C PRO A 48 6.88 -8.89 -13.14
N PHE A 49 5.67 -8.71 -12.61
CA PHE A 49 5.48 -8.54 -11.17
C PHE A 49 5.71 -9.82 -10.35
N ASN A 50 5.84 -10.99 -10.99
CA ASN A 50 6.26 -12.27 -10.39
C ASN A 50 5.66 -12.50 -8.99
N LEU A 51 4.32 -12.51 -8.91
CA LEU A 51 3.65 -12.73 -7.63
C LEU A 51 3.73 -14.18 -7.16
N TYR A 52 3.82 -15.13 -8.09
CA TYR A 52 3.73 -16.57 -7.83
C TYR A 52 5.08 -17.17 -7.46
N SER A 53 5.05 -18.17 -6.58
CA SER A 53 6.19 -19.01 -6.19
C SER A 53 5.80 -20.48 -6.31
N GLU A 54 6.79 -21.35 -6.51
CA GLU A 54 6.60 -22.81 -6.56
C GLU A 54 6.11 -23.39 -5.22
N TRP A 55 6.27 -22.64 -4.13
CA TRP A 55 5.85 -23.03 -2.77
C TRP A 55 4.53 -22.40 -2.34
N ASP A 56 3.80 -21.76 -3.26
CA ASP A 56 2.49 -21.17 -2.95
C ASP A 56 1.48 -22.27 -2.66
N ASP A 57 0.85 -22.20 -1.49
CA ASP A 57 -0.28 -23.06 -1.19
C ASP A 57 -1.60 -22.54 -1.78
N ALA A 58 -2.70 -23.28 -1.58
CA ALA A 58 -4.00 -22.90 -2.11
C ALA A 58 -4.47 -21.52 -1.61
N GLU A 59 -4.05 -21.12 -0.41
CA GLU A 59 -4.40 -19.85 0.19
C GLU A 59 -3.58 -18.70 -0.40
N ASP A 60 -2.26 -18.88 -0.56
CA ASP A 60 -1.40 -17.96 -1.29
C ASP A 60 -1.96 -17.66 -2.69
N LEU A 61 -2.33 -18.73 -3.41
CA LEU A 61 -2.90 -18.63 -4.75
C LEU A 61 -4.23 -17.87 -4.76
N ALA A 62 -5.08 -18.06 -3.76
CA ALA A 62 -6.37 -17.36 -3.66
C ALA A 62 -6.18 -15.83 -3.61
N TYR A 63 -5.30 -15.33 -2.73
CA TYR A 63 -5.02 -13.89 -2.65
C TYR A 63 -4.33 -13.36 -3.91
N LYS A 64 -3.34 -14.10 -4.43
CA LYS A 64 -2.57 -13.67 -5.61
C LYS A 64 -3.45 -13.57 -6.85
N ASN A 65 -4.35 -14.52 -7.06
CA ASN A 65 -5.27 -14.49 -8.19
C ASN A 65 -6.20 -13.27 -8.13
N ILE A 66 -6.73 -12.92 -6.96
CA ILE A 66 -7.54 -11.70 -6.79
C ILE A 66 -6.72 -10.44 -7.14
N LEU A 67 -5.48 -10.35 -6.63
CA LEU A 67 -4.61 -9.20 -6.91
C LEU A 67 -4.20 -9.12 -8.38
N VAL A 68 -3.97 -10.25 -9.05
CA VAL A 68 -3.69 -10.30 -10.49
C VAL A 68 -4.88 -9.81 -11.31
N SER A 69 -6.09 -10.31 -11.02
CA SER A 69 -7.31 -9.85 -11.70
C SER A 69 -7.57 -8.36 -11.45
N LEU A 70 -7.28 -7.85 -10.24
CA LEU A 70 -7.34 -6.42 -9.93
C LEU A 70 -6.39 -5.60 -10.82
N VAL A 71 -5.11 -5.97 -10.91
CA VAL A 71 -4.14 -5.17 -11.68
C VAL A 71 -4.33 -5.31 -13.19
N LYS A 72 -4.87 -6.44 -13.67
CA LYS A 72 -5.29 -6.61 -15.07
C LYS A 72 -6.57 -5.85 -15.41
N GLY A 73 -7.36 -5.46 -14.41
CA GLY A 73 -8.65 -4.78 -14.61
C GLY A 73 -9.81 -5.74 -14.88
N GLU A 74 -9.61 -7.04 -14.64
CA GLU A 74 -10.66 -8.07 -14.70
C GLU A 74 -11.60 -7.98 -13.49
N ALA A 75 -11.09 -7.50 -12.36
CA ALA A 75 -11.86 -7.27 -11.14
C ALA A 75 -11.91 -5.79 -10.78
N TYR A 76 -13.10 -5.30 -10.40
CA TYR A 76 -13.25 -3.96 -9.84
C TYR A 76 -12.60 -3.86 -8.46
N PRO A 77 -12.04 -2.70 -8.08
CA PRO A 77 -11.37 -2.53 -6.78
C PRO A 77 -12.22 -2.91 -5.57
N SER A 78 -13.51 -2.54 -5.55
CA SER A 78 -14.44 -2.91 -4.47
C SER A 78 -14.75 -4.41 -4.44
N GLN A 79 -14.92 -5.03 -5.62
CA GLN A 79 -15.15 -6.46 -5.75
C GLN A 79 -13.94 -7.26 -5.27
N ALA A 80 -12.72 -6.87 -5.68
CA ALA A 80 -11.49 -7.50 -5.23
C ALA A 80 -11.34 -7.40 -3.70
N ALA A 81 -11.65 -6.23 -3.11
CA ALA A 81 -11.64 -6.06 -1.66
C ALA A 81 -12.64 -7.03 -0.97
N HIS A 82 -13.83 -7.22 -1.54
CA HIS A 82 -14.84 -8.15 -0.99
C HIS A 82 -14.41 -9.61 -1.12
N GLN A 83 -13.74 -9.96 -2.21
CA GLN A 83 -13.18 -11.30 -2.41
C GLN A 83 -12.10 -11.59 -1.38
N VAL A 84 -11.16 -10.66 -1.15
CA VAL A 84 -10.13 -10.80 -0.11
C VAL A 84 -10.76 -10.97 1.27
N ASP A 85 -11.73 -10.14 1.62
CA ASP A 85 -12.47 -10.25 2.88
C ASP A 85 -13.16 -11.62 3.02
N THR A 86 -13.79 -12.09 1.95
CA THR A 86 -14.47 -13.40 1.92
C THR A 86 -13.50 -14.55 2.15
N VAL A 87 -12.35 -14.56 1.47
CA VAL A 87 -11.33 -15.60 1.62
C VAL A 87 -10.82 -15.63 3.07
N LEU A 88 -10.47 -14.47 3.64
CA LEU A 88 -10.04 -14.37 5.03
C LEU A 88 -11.11 -14.88 5.99
N MET A 89 -12.36 -14.42 5.83
CA MET A 89 -13.45 -14.82 6.72
C MET A 89 -13.74 -16.32 6.64
N GLN A 90 -13.70 -16.92 5.45
CA GLN A 90 -13.86 -18.36 5.26
C GLN A 90 -12.73 -19.14 5.93
N HIS A 91 -11.49 -18.71 5.74
CA HIS A 91 -10.32 -19.33 6.35
C HIS A 91 -10.40 -19.32 7.87
N PHE A 92 -10.59 -18.14 8.46
CA PHE A 92 -10.65 -18.01 9.92
C PHE A 92 -11.86 -18.69 10.53
N THR A 93 -13.01 -18.66 9.87
CA THR A 93 -14.19 -19.38 10.34
C THR A 93 -13.94 -20.89 10.33
N SER A 94 -13.29 -21.41 9.30
CA SER A 94 -12.99 -22.84 9.19
C SER A 94 -11.97 -23.28 10.24
N LYS A 95 -10.89 -22.52 10.42
CA LYS A 95 -9.88 -22.75 11.47
C LYS A 95 -10.48 -22.66 12.86
N TYR A 96 -11.32 -21.67 13.11
CA TYR A 96 -12.01 -21.51 14.40
C TYR A 96 -12.95 -22.68 14.69
N LYS A 97 -13.76 -23.11 13.71
CA LYS A 97 -14.63 -24.30 13.86
C LYS A 97 -13.82 -25.54 14.20
N LEU A 98 -12.72 -25.80 13.48
CA LEU A 98 -11.81 -26.92 13.76
C LEU A 98 -11.17 -26.83 15.15
N LEU A 99 -10.87 -25.62 15.62
CA LEU A 99 -10.33 -25.41 16.96
C LEU A 99 -11.39 -25.73 18.02
N CYS A 100 -12.64 -25.29 17.80
CA CYS A 100 -13.75 -25.50 18.72
C CYS A 100 -14.21 -26.97 18.83
N THR A 101 -13.92 -27.83 17.86
CA THR A 101 -14.23 -29.27 17.96
C THR A 101 -13.26 -30.03 18.87
N ARG A 102 -12.17 -29.40 19.34
CA ARG A 102 -11.20 -30.04 20.23
C ARG A 102 -11.74 -30.13 21.67
N PRO A 103 -11.37 -31.17 22.45
CA PRO A 103 -11.69 -31.23 23.87
C PRO A 103 -11.16 -30.04 24.67
N LYS A 104 -9.99 -29.51 24.27
CA LYS A 104 -9.37 -28.32 24.85
C LYS A 104 -8.95 -27.36 23.72
N PRO A 105 -9.86 -26.51 23.20
CA PRO A 105 -9.63 -25.68 22.01
C PRO A 105 -8.38 -24.81 22.05
N TYR A 106 -7.96 -24.37 23.24
CA TYR A 106 -6.86 -23.41 23.39
C TYR A 106 -5.58 -24.03 23.96
N GLN A 107 -5.48 -25.36 23.93
CA GLN A 107 -4.27 -26.08 24.34
C GLN A 107 -3.72 -26.85 23.15
N LEU A 108 -2.39 -26.87 23.04
CA LEU A 108 -1.71 -27.74 22.10
C LEU A 108 -1.93 -29.19 22.52
N THR A 109 -2.16 -30.07 21.54
CA THR A 109 -2.16 -31.51 21.81
C THR A 109 -0.72 -32.01 22.00
N PRO A 110 -0.51 -33.14 22.69
CA PRO A 110 0.83 -33.73 22.82
C PRO A 110 1.52 -33.96 21.47
N GLU A 111 0.75 -34.34 20.44
CA GLU A 111 1.25 -34.58 19.08
C GLU A 111 1.67 -33.27 18.38
N GLU A 112 0.98 -32.16 18.65
CA GLU A 112 1.36 -30.83 18.15
C GLU A 112 2.66 -30.35 18.79
N THR A 113 2.81 -30.54 20.11
CA THR A 113 4.06 -30.24 20.81
C THR A 113 5.21 -31.13 20.32
N ALA A 114 4.95 -32.43 20.08
CA ALA A 114 5.96 -33.35 19.53
C ALA A 114 6.41 -32.97 18.12
N ARG A 115 5.54 -32.35 17.31
CA ARG A 115 5.88 -31.77 15.99
C ARG A 115 6.62 -30.42 16.08
N GLY A 116 6.92 -29.95 17.29
CA GLY A 116 7.64 -28.70 17.52
C GLY A 116 6.76 -27.46 17.48
N VAL A 117 5.42 -27.59 17.49
CA VAL A 117 4.53 -26.43 17.64
C VAL A 117 4.70 -25.85 19.03
N LYS A 118 5.11 -24.58 19.11
CA LYS A 118 5.41 -23.92 20.39
C LYS A 118 4.20 -23.15 20.91
N HIS A 119 3.35 -22.66 20.02
CA HIS A 119 2.21 -21.82 20.39
C HIS A 119 0.94 -22.22 19.65
N ILE A 120 -0.21 -22.18 20.35
CA ILE A 120 -1.53 -22.43 19.75
C ILE A 120 -1.84 -21.50 18.56
N ARG A 121 -1.17 -20.34 18.51
CA ARG A 121 -1.27 -19.35 17.43
C ARG A 121 -0.80 -19.89 16.09
N ASP A 122 0.16 -20.80 16.10
CA ASP A 122 0.68 -21.44 14.90
C ASP A 122 -0.38 -22.36 14.25
N ILE A 123 -1.42 -22.71 15.02
CA ILE A 123 -2.53 -23.58 14.60
C ILE A 123 -3.80 -22.77 14.32
N ALA A 124 -4.09 -21.81 15.19
CA ALA A 124 -5.33 -21.02 15.15
C ALA A 124 -5.40 -20.01 13.99
N SER A 125 -4.37 -19.94 13.13
CA SER A 125 -4.16 -18.94 12.08
C SER A 125 -4.16 -17.50 12.61
N SER A 126 -3.06 -16.79 12.42
CA SER A 126 -2.96 -15.38 12.84
C SER A 126 -3.46 -14.47 11.72
N PRO A 127 -4.51 -13.64 11.94
CA PRO A 127 -4.92 -12.63 10.96
C PRO A 127 -3.80 -11.70 10.53
N GLU A 128 -2.87 -11.41 11.43
CA GLU A 128 -1.72 -10.57 11.15
C GLU A 128 -0.85 -11.16 10.03
N SER A 129 -0.62 -12.48 10.03
CA SER A 129 0.20 -13.15 9.01
C SER A 129 -0.43 -13.10 7.61
N HIS A 130 -1.75 -13.24 7.52
CA HIS A 130 -2.45 -13.15 6.23
C HIS A 130 -2.50 -11.72 5.71
N VAL A 131 -2.76 -10.76 6.59
CA VAL A 131 -2.71 -9.34 6.25
C VAL A 131 -1.30 -8.96 5.78
N GLU A 132 -0.27 -9.41 6.49
CA GLU A 132 1.13 -9.21 6.11
C GLU A 132 1.42 -9.78 4.71
N LEU A 133 1.03 -11.03 4.45
CA LEU A 133 1.17 -11.66 3.15
C LEU A 133 0.53 -10.84 2.02
N ILE A 134 -0.72 -10.40 2.20
CA ILE A 134 -1.45 -9.59 1.21
C ILE A 134 -0.71 -8.28 0.95
N PHE A 135 -0.32 -7.56 2.00
CA PHE A 135 0.38 -6.27 1.84
C PHE A 135 1.77 -6.42 1.24
N GLN A 136 2.51 -7.49 1.54
CA GLN A 136 3.78 -7.79 0.87
C GLN A 136 3.58 -7.96 -0.65
N ARG A 137 2.49 -8.60 -1.09
CA ARG A 137 2.15 -8.70 -2.53
C ARG A 137 1.73 -7.36 -3.12
N ILE A 138 0.95 -6.56 -2.40
CA ILE A 138 0.60 -5.20 -2.82
C ILE A 138 1.87 -4.35 -3.00
N ALA A 139 2.85 -4.46 -2.11
CA ALA A 139 4.12 -3.76 -2.21
C ALA A 139 4.89 -4.10 -3.49
N ILE A 140 4.92 -5.39 -3.87
CA ILE A 140 5.51 -5.84 -5.15
C ILE A 140 4.78 -5.19 -6.34
N LEU A 141 3.44 -5.19 -6.33
CA LEU A 141 2.64 -4.60 -7.41
C LEU A 141 2.83 -3.08 -7.49
N CYS A 142 2.90 -2.40 -6.34
CA CYS A 142 3.21 -0.97 -6.27
C CYS A 142 4.55 -0.63 -6.93
N GLY A 143 5.56 -1.50 -6.83
CA GLY A 143 6.82 -1.33 -7.55
C GLY A 143 6.76 -1.69 -9.03
N ALA A 144 5.86 -2.58 -9.43
CA ALA A 144 5.76 -3.03 -10.82
C ALA A 144 5.14 -1.99 -11.77
N PHE A 145 4.31 -1.09 -11.25
CA PHE A 145 3.59 -0.10 -12.05
C PHE A 145 3.99 1.33 -11.68
N PRO A 146 4.26 2.21 -12.65
CA PRO A 146 4.59 3.61 -12.37
C PRO A 146 3.36 4.40 -11.89
N PRO A 147 3.58 5.57 -11.27
CA PRO A 147 2.49 6.47 -10.95
C PRO A 147 1.67 6.87 -12.16
N GLY A 148 0.36 6.99 -11.95
CA GLY A 148 -0.59 7.29 -13.02
C GLY A 148 -0.91 6.11 -13.95
N HIS A 149 -0.25 4.96 -13.78
CA HIS A 149 -0.64 3.76 -14.50
C HIS A 149 -1.98 3.22 -13.96
N PRO A 150 -2.94 2.83 -14.84
CA PRO A 150 -4.26 2.36 -14.40
C PRO A 150 -4.22 1.20 -13.40
N ALA A 151 -3.23 0.31 -13.50
CA ALA A 151 -3.07 -0.77 -12.53
C ALA A 151 -2.66 -0.27 -11.13
N GLN A 152 -1.77 0.73 -11.05
CA GLN A 152 -1.41 1.31 -9.75
C GLN A 152 -2.61 2.06 -9.15
N ASP A 153 -3.38 2.76 -9.97
CA ASP A 153 -4.61 3.43 -9.54
C ASP A 153 -5.65 2.45 -8.98
N ARG A 154 -5.83 1.29 -9.63
CA ARG A 154 -6.70 0.22 -9.13
C ARG A 154 -6.24 -0.30 -7.77
N ILE A 155 -4.94 -0.43 -7.53
CA ILE A 155 -4.40 -0.80 -6.22
C ILE A 155 -4.78 0.24 -5.16
N ILE A 156 -4.62 1.54 -5.45
CA ILE A 156 -4.99 2.62 -4.53
C ILE A 156 -6.50 2.58 -4.21
N LEU A 157 -7.35 2.45 -5.24
CA LEU A 157 -8.80 2.34 -5.06
C LEU A 157 -9.20 1.07 -4.29
N PHE A 158 -8.46 -0.02 -4.47
CA PHE A 158 -8.68 -1.27 -3.75
C PHE A 158 -8.37 -1.10 -2.25
N LEU A 159 -7.28 -0.39 -1.92
CA LEU A 159 -6.95 -0.05 -0.54
C LEU A 159 -7.99 0.90 0.09
N GLU A 160 -8.54 1.84 -0.68
CA GLU A 160 -9.67 2.66 -0.24
C GLU A 160 -10.92 1.81 0.06
N ALA A 161 -11.23 0.85 -0.82
CA ALA A 161 -12.34 -0.06 -0.63
C ALA A 161 -12.14 -0.96 0.61
N LEU A 162 -10.95 -1.53 0.80
CA LEU A 162 -10.59 -2.28 2.01
C LEU A 162 -10.77 -1.45 3.28
N ARG A 163 -10.33 -0.19 3.28
CA ARG A 163 -10.53 0.71 4.43
C ARG A 163 -12.01 0.98 4.72
N ALA A 164 -12.85 1.00 3.69
CA ALA A 164 -14.28 1.22 3.82
C ALA A 164 -15.06 -0.02 4.27
N MET A 165 -14.41 -1.18 4.40
CA MET A 165 -15.05 -2.43 4.82
C MET A 165 -15.39 -2.45 6.29
N ASN A 166 -16.30 -3.36 6.65
CA ASN A 166 -16.68 -3.58 8.04
C ASN A 166 -15.48 -4.06 8.85
N ILE A 167 -15.39 -3.55 10.07
CA ILE A 167 -14.37 -3.95 11.03
C ILE A 167 -14.84 -5.24 11.71
N TYR A 168 -14.21 -6.36 11.41
CA TYR A 168 -14.48 -7.62 12.11
C TYR A 168 -13.68 -7.70 13.42
N ILE A 169 -14.37 -8.01 14.50
CA ILE A 169 -13.73 -8.40 15.77
C ILE A 169 -13.58 -9.91 15.71
N MET A 170 -12.39 -10.37 15.35
CA MET A 170 -12.05 -11.77 15.49
C MET A 170 -11.56 -12.05 16.91
N CYS A 171 -11.99 -13.18 17.47
CA CYS A 171 -11.44 -13.71 18.71
C CYS A 171 -10.01 -14.21 18.46
N CYS A 172 -9.05 -13.29 18.40
CA CYS A 172 -7.65 -13.63 18.50
C CYS A 172 -7.40 -14.09 19.95
N THR A 173 -6.81 -15.26 20.14
CA THR A 173 -6.40 -15.74 21.47
C THR A 173 -5.16 -14.97 21.95
N TRP A 174 -5.36 -13.68 22.21
CA TRP A 174 -4.41 -12.80 22.85
C TRP A 174 -4.68 -12.85 24.35
N GLY A 175 -4.12 -13.86 25.01
CA GLY A 175 -4.25 -14.04 26.44
C GLY A 175 -3.03 -14.74 26.98
N SER A 176 -2.18 -13.95 27.64
CA SER A 176 -1.15 -14.42 28.56
C SER A 176 -1.69 -15.55 29.43
N THR A 177 -0.94 -16.65 29.54
CA THR A 177 -1.21 -17.77 30.45
C THR A 177 -1.18 -17.37 31.94
N ARG A 178 -0.92 -16.10 32.26
CA ARG A 178 -0.84 -15.60 33.63
C ARG A 178 -2.13 -14.92 34.06
N THR A 179 -2.70 -15.48 35.12
CA THR A 179 -3.80 -15.01 35.97
C THR A 179 -5.21 -15.44 35.53
N LYS A 180 -5.81 -16.27 36.40
CA LYS A 180 -7.09 -16.98 36.23
C LYS A 180 -8.32 -16.09 36.33
N GLU A 181 -8.20 -14.78 36.47
CA GLU A 181 -9.32 -13.93 36.84
C GLU A 181 -9.57 -12.81 35.84
N LYS A 182 -10.82 -12.83 35.35
CA LYS A 182 -11.39 -11.96 34.33
C LYS A 182 -10.88 -12.28 32.92
N ARG A 183 -11.73 -13.01 32.19
CA ARG A 183 -11.84 -13.03 30.72
C ARG A 183 -12.02 -11.60 30.21
N SER A 184 -10.98 -10.80 30.34
CA SER A 184 -10.81 -9.55 29.64
C SER A 184 -10.69 -9.99 28.20
N HIS A 185 -11.81 -9.95 27.49
CA HIS A 185 -11.82 -10.00 26.04
C HIS A 185 -11.05 -8.75 25.63
N SER A 186 -9.72 -8.83 25.67
CA SER A 186 -8.86 -7.86 25.06
C SER A 186 -9.33 -7.85 23.62
N ARG A 187 -10.06 -6.79 23.26
CA ARG A 187 -10.46 -6.44 21.90
C ARG A 187 -9.16 -6.08 21.16
N SER A 188 -8.26 -7.04 21.07
CA SER A 188 -6.96 -6.88 20.47
C SER A 188 -7.14 -7.12 18.98
N SER A 189 -6.97 -6.02 18.25
CA SER A 189 -6.79 -5.94 16.81
C SER A 189 -7.85 -6.66 15.99
N SER A 190 -8.93 -5.93 15.73
CA SER A 190 -9.84 -6.20 14.63
C SER A 190 -9.06 -6.36 13.31
N CYS A 191 -9.45 -7.31 12.46
CA CYS A 191 -9.05 -7.31 11.04
C CYS A 191 -9.37 -5.98 10.35
N GLY A 192 -10.26 -5.14 10.90
CA GLY A 192 -10.51 -3.79 10.41
C GLY A 192 -9.44 -2.73 10.72
N HIS A 193 -8.33 -3.09 11.34
CA HIS A 193 -7.13 -2.25 11.42
C HIS A 193 -6.09 -2.67 10.38
N TRP A 194 -6.53 -3.02 9.16
CA TRP A 194 -5.71 -3.07 7.94
C TRP A 194 -4.68 -1.92 7.88
N ALA A 195 -5.02 -0.78 8.50
CA ALA A 195 -4.34 0.50 8.39
C ALA A 195 -3.37 0.92 9.52
N ARG A 196 -3.15 0.11 10.56
CA ARG A 196 -2.50 0.68 11.76
C ARG A 196 -1.00 0.93 11.61
N THR A 197 -0.28 0.12 10.84
CA THR A 197 1.12 0.36 10.53
C THR A 197 1.43 -0.08 9.10
N GLY A 198 2.14 0.74 8.34
CA GLY A 198 2.65 0.36 7.02
C GLY A 198 3.72 -0.72 7.07
N VAL A 199 4.03 -1.31 8.23
CA VAL A 199 5.05 -2.37 8.38
C VAL A 199 4.75 -3.56 7.46
N ALA A 200 3.48 -3.92 7.32
CA ALA A 200 3.04 -5.01 6.45
C ALA A 200 3.32 -4.75 4.95
N LEU A 201 3.47 -3.48 4.54
CA LEU A 201 3.87 -3.11 3.17
C LEU A 201 5.38 -3.21 2.96
N GLN A 202 6.16 -3.63 3.97
CA GLN A 202 7.57 -3.87 3.76
C GLN A 202 7.68 -4.97 2.69
N PRO A 203 8.22 -4.66 1.51
CA PRO A 203 8.31 -5.66 0.46
C PRO A 203 9.16 -6.85 0.97
N PRO A 204 8.97 -8.07 0.44
CA PRO A 204 9.85 -9.19 0.72
C PRO A 204 11.24 -9.00 0.09
N PHE A 205 11.50 -7.84 -0.52
CA PHE A 205 12.86 -7.40 -0.77
C PHE A 205 13.59 -7.46 0.57
N ASP A 206 14.50 -8.42 0.66
CA ASP A 206 15.53 -8.58 1.67
C ASP A 206 15.71 -7.28 2.45
N GLY A 207 15.37 -7.28 3.77
CA GLY A 207 15.20 -6.08 4.61
C GLY A 207 16.37 -5.09 4.63
N ARG A 208 17.43 -5.42 3.89
CA ARG A 208 18.48 -4.57 3.35
C ARG A 208 18.00 -3.47 2.39
N PHE A 209 16.85 -3.54 1.72
CA PHE A 209 16.45 -2.51 0.73
C PHE A 209 16.30 -1.12 1.33
N HIS A 210 15.63 -0.96 2.47
CA HIS A 210 15.52 0.37 3.12
C HIS A 210 16.86 0.89 3.65
N ARG A 211 17.80 0.00 3.98
CA ARG A 211 19.11 0.40 4.52
C ARG A 211 20.19 0.58 3.45
N ARG A 212 19.98 0.04 2.23
CA ARG A 212 20.95 0.02 1.12
C ARG A 212 20.48 0.67 -0.19
N ALA A 213 19.28 1.26 -0.24
CA ALA A 213 18.63 1.83 -1.44
C ALA A 213 19.44 2.90 -2.24
N GLY A 214 20.66 3.22 -1.84
CA GLY A 214 21.49 4.22 -2.50
C GLY A 214 22.68 3.78 -3.29
N SER A 215 23.39 2.77 -2.79
CA SER A 215 24.68 2.37 -3.35
C SER A 215 24.62 1.00 -4.02
N ASP A 216 23.64 0.15 -3.67
CA ASP A 216 23.64 -1.28 -4.01
C ASP A 216 22.52 -1.69 -4.96
N LEU A 217 21.70 -0.76 -5.48
CA LEU A 217 20.72 -1.12 -6.51
C LEU A 217 21.47 -1.53 -7.77
N LYS A 218 21.43 -2.83 -8.08
CA LYS A 218 22.39 -3.46 -9.01
C LYS A 218 22.11 -3.14 -10.46
N ASN A 219 20.92 -2.62 -10.77
CA ASN A 219 20.47 -2.29 -12.12
C ASN A 219 19.35 -1.25 -12.11
N ASP A 220 19.15 -0.60 -13.27
CA ASP A 220 18.11 0.41 -13.50
C ASP A 220 16.69 -0.11 -13.19
N LYS A 221 16.44 -1.41 -13.42
CA LYS A 221 15.13 -2.02 -13.18
C LYS A 221 14.74 -2.07 -11.70
N GLU A 222 15.66 -2.43 -10.82
CA GLU A 222 15.43 -2.42 -9.37
C GLU A 222 15.23 -1.00 -8.85
N HIS A 223 15.99 -0.05 -9.40
CA HIS A 223 15.84 1.36 -9.06
C HIS A 223 14.47 1.90 -9.47
N LEU A 224 14.03 1.62 -10.70
CA LEU A 224 12.72 2.03 -11.18
C LEU A 224 11.57 1.38 -10.39
N ARG A 225 11.69 0.10 -10.03
CA ARG A 225 10.70 -0.55 -9.15
C ARG A 225 10.62 0.12 -7.78
N TRP A 226 11.77 0.48 -7.23
CA TRP A 226 11.81 1.16 -5.95
C TRP A 226 11.19 2.56 -6.03
N LEU A 227 11.46 3.32 -7.09
CA LEU A 227 10.85 4.64 -7.33
C LEU A 227 9.33 4.55 -7.49
N ASN A 228 8.85 3.58 -8.27
CA ASN A 228 7.42 3.29 -8.42
C ASN A 228 6.77 2.97 -7.06
N PHE A 229 7.42 2.13 -6.26
CA PHE A 229 6.98 1.79 -4.92
C PHE A 229 6.93 3.02 -4.00
N GLN A 230 7.99 3.85 -3.99
CA GLN A 230 8.03 5.11 -3.24
C GLN A 230 6.88 6.04 -3.64
N SER A 231 6.58 6.15 -4.94
CA SER A 231 5.43 6.92 -5.41
C SER A 231 4.10 6.31 -4.96
N ALA A 232 3.94 4.99 -4.94
CA ALA A 232 2.70 4.37 -4.50
C ALA A 232 2.47 4.57 -2.99
N ILE A 233 3.48 4.33 -2.15
CA ILE A 233 3.36 4.52 -0.70
C ILE A 233 3.18 6.00 -0.33
N ALA A 234 3.65 6.92 -1.19
CA ALA A 234 3.34 8.35 -1.11
C ALA A 234 1.83 8.59 -1.09
N ARG A 235 1.16 8.07 -2.13
CA ARG A 235 -0.28 8.19 -2.37
C ARG A 235 -1.07 7.54 -1.25
N ILE A 236 -0.69 6.33 -0.88
CA ILE A 236 -1.28 5.58 0.23
C ILE A 236 -1.21 6.40 1.54
N THR A 237 -0.05 6.98 1.83
CA THR A 237 0.16 7.80 3.03
C THR A 237 -0.66 9.08 2.98
N ALA A 238 -0.61 9.80 1.87
CA ALA A 238 -1.34 11.03 1.61
C ALA A 238 -2.86 10.88 1.79
N LEU A 239 -3.42 9.80 1.24
CA LEU A 239 -4.85 9.46 1.34
C LEU A 239 -5.26 8.97 2.74
N GLY A 240 -4.29 8.80 3.65
CA GLY A 240 -4.53 8.26 5.00
C GLY A 240 -5.06 6.84 4.94
N LEU A 241 -4.60 6.05 3.97
CA LEU A 241 -4.92 4.63 3.87
C LEU A 241 -4.09 3.84 4.86
N LEU A 242 -2.77 4.06 4.85
CA LEU A 242 -1.82 3.40 5.73
C LEU A 242 -0.75 4.40 6.19
N GLU A 243 -0.20 4.19 7.38
CA GLU A 243 0.95 4.96 7.84
C GLU A 243 2.28 4.34 7.36
N CYS A 244 2.76 4.72 6.17
CA CYS A 244 3.99 4.17 5.56
C CYS A 244 5.26 5.00 5.80
N TRP A 245 5.27 5.88 6.81
CA TRP A 245 6.39 6.82 7.01
C TRP A 245 7.74 6.12 7.24
N ILE A 246 7.74 4.91 7.81
CA ILE A 246 8.97 4.10 8.02
C ILE A 246 9.53 3.50 6.73
N LEU A 247 8.71 3.35 5.69
CA LEU A 247 9.11 2.78 4.40
C LEU A 247 9.54 3.86 3.41
N TYR A 248 9.44 5.11 3.82
CA TYR A 248 9.56 6.26 2.95
C TYR A 248 10.99 6.73 2.85
N SER A 249 11.38 7.15 1.65
CA SER A 249 12.73 7.59 1.36
C SER A 249 12.78 8.80 0.44
N LEU A 250 11.69 9.60 0.31
CA LEU A 250 11.80 10.73 -0.62
C LEU A 250 12.82 11.77 -0.20
N ASP A 251 13.14 11.91 1.09
CA ASP A 251 14.22 12.81 1.51
C ASP A 251 15.55 12.46 0.81
N ASN A 252 15.71 11.20 0.36
CA ASN A 252 16.85 10.80 -0.43
C ASN A 252 16.63 10.94 -1.95
N THR A 253 15.39 11.04 -2.43
CA THR A 253 15.08 11.16 -3.86
C THR A 253 14.79 12.58 -4.33
N ILE A 254 14.65 13.54 -3.41
CA ILE A 254 14.52 14.96 -3.75
C ILE A 254 15.80 15.46 -4.44
N PRO A 255 15.75 16.46 -5.34
CA PRO A 255 16.95 17.16 -5.78
C PRO A 255 17.88 17.55 -4.62
N GLY A 256 19.14 17.07 -4.68
CA GLY A 256 20.13 17.23 -3.60
C GLY A 256 20.11 16.12 -2.54
N GLY A 257 19.13 15.24 -2.57
CA GLY A 257 19.05 14.01 -1.79
C GLY A 257 20.09 12.98 -2.26
N ARG A 258 20.45 12.07 -1.36
CA ARG A 258 21.53 11.08 -1.56
C ARG A 258 21.35 10.21 -2.82
N PHE A 259 20.11 9.93 -3.21
CA PHE A 259 19.73 9.04 -4.31
C PHE A 259 19.16 9.79 -5.50
N TYR A 260 19.29 11.12 -5.51
CA TYR A 260 18.85 11.91 -6.64
C TYR A 260 19.82 11.78 -7.80
N SER A 261 19.42 11.05 -8.82
CA SER A 261 20.12 11.03 -10.10
C SER A 261 19.55 12.13 -11.00
N ARG A 262 20.38 13.13 -11.34
CA ARG A 262 20.06 14.15 -12.35
C ARG A 262 19.77 13.56 -13.74
N LYS A 263 20.17 12.31 -13.99
CA LYS A 263 19.96 11.61 -15.26
C LYS A 263 18.67 10.79 -15.27
N ASP A 264 18.05 10.55 -14.11
CA ASP A 264 16.85 9.73 -14.00
C ASP A 264 15.58 10.59 -13.98
N THR A 265 15.24 11.00 -15.18
CA THR A 265 14.01 11.69 -15.57
C THR A 265 12.74 10.99 -15.06
N LEU A 266 12.71 9.65 -15.03
CA LEU A 266 11.56 8.87 -14.58
C LEU A 266 11.45 8.82 -13.05
N GLY A 267 12.59 8.73 -12.36
CA GLY A 267 12.64 8.87 -10.90
C GLY A 267 12.16 10.25 -10.44
N ILE A 268 12.49 11.28 -11.20
CA ILE A 268 11.99 12.64 -10.95
C ILE A 268 10.48 12.66 -11.07
N ALA A 269 9.90 12.15 -12.17
CA ALA A 269 8.45 12.05 -12.35
C ALA A 269 7.74 11.34 -11.17
N CYS A 270 8.30 10.23 -10.68
CA CYS A 270 7.76 9.52 -9.53
C CYS A 270 7.72 10.37 -8.25
N ASN A 271 8.76 11.17 -8.04
CA ASN A 271 8.84 12.11 -6.92
C ASN A 271 7.84 13.27 -7.07
N LEU A 272 7.54 13.71 -8.30
CA LEU A 272 6.52 14.75 -8.56
C LEU A 272 5.14 14.32 -8.08
N PHE A 273 4.73 13.09 -8.44
CA PHE A 273 3.43 12.55 -8.02
C PHE A 273 3.34 12.38 -6.52
N ALA A 274 4.43 11.95 -5.90
CA ALA A 274 4.50 11.81 -4.45
C ALA A 274 4.29 13.15 -3.73
N GLY A 275 4.94 14.22 -4.19
CA GLY A 275 4.75 15.57 -3.65
C GLY A 275 3.37 16.18 -3.96
N ALA A 276 2.81 15.88 -5.13
CA ALA A 276 1.52 16.40 -5.59
C ALA A 276 0.33 15.91 -4.78
N GLU A 277 0.42 14.69 -4.24
CA GLU A 277 -0.66 14.05 -3.49
C GLU A 277 -0.72 14.51 -2.04
N TYR A 278 0.13 15.45 -1.65
CA TYR A 278 0.15 16.02 -0.32
C TYR A 278 -1.23 16.56 0.12
N ARG A 279 -1.77 15.97 1.20
CA ARG A 279 -2.91 16.53 1.93
C ARG A 279 -2.42 17.19 3.21
N LYS A 280 -2.89 18.42 3.48
CA LYS A 280 -2.60 19.17 4.71
C LYS A 280 -2.91 18.29 5.92
N ARG A 281 -1.87 17.79 6.58
CA ARG A 281 -1.95 17.31 7.96
C ARG A 281 -1.54 18.48 8.85
N GLY A 282 -2.17 18.64 10.01
CA GLY A 282 -1.81 19.68 10.98
C GLY A 282 -0.34 19.56 11.42
N ARG A 283 0.12 20.45 12.32
CA ARG A 283 1.53 20.50 12.80
C ARG A 283 2.12 19.10 12.98
N ILE A 284 3.07 18.76 12.13
CA ILE A 284 3.72 17.46 12.14
C ILE A 284 4.89 17.53 13.11
N THR A 285 4.71 16.98 14.31
CA THR A 285 5.74 16.98 15.36
C THR A 285 6.71 15.81 15.26
N LYS A 286 6.38 14.75 14.52
CA LYS A 286 7.23 13.56 14.38
C LYS A 286 8.25 13.76 13.25
N ILE A 287 9.53 13.59 13.57
CA ILE A 287 10.68 13.77 12.64
C ILE A 287 10.45 13.03 11.31
N GLY A 288 10.07 11.74 11.35
CA GLY A 288 9.83 10.94 10.14
C GLY A 288 8.60 11.33 9.30
N ARG A 289 7.81 12.30 9.76
CA ARG A 289 6.65 12.82 9.01
C ARG A 289 6.91 14.22 8.44
N GLN A 290 8.04 14.86 8.79
CA GLN A 290 8.37 16.21 8.33
C GLN A 290 8.44 16.31 6.80
N MET A 291 8.76 15.21 6.10
CA MET A 291 8.72 15.15 4.64
C MET A 291 7.37 15.59 4.03
N TRP A 292 6.30 15.44 4.82
CA TRP A 292 4.94 15.85 4.50
C TRP A 292 4.59 17.18 5.17
N SER A 293 5.55 18.07 5.43
CA SER A 293 5.25 19.36 6.02
C SER A 293 5.02 20.42 4.94
N MET A 294 4.42 21.55 5.31
CA MET A 294 4.25 22.68 4.40
C MET A 294 5.60 23.25 3.95
N GLU A 295 6.60 23.23 4.83
CA GLU A 295 7.96 23.65 4.54
C GLU A 295 8.58 22.77 3.44
N ARG A 296 8.44 21.44 3.55
CA ARG A 296 8.91 20.51 2.51
C ARG A 296 8.11 20.65 1.22
N CYS A 297 6.80 20.87 1.29
CA CYS A 297 5.97 21.21 0.13
C CYS A 297 6.50 22.47 -0.60
N GLY A 298 6.90 23.50 0.15
CA GLY A 298 7.55 24.70 -0.38
C GLY A 298 8.84 24.38 -1.13
N LEU A 299 9.71 23.55 -0.56
CA LEU A 299 10.95 23.11 -1.19
C LEU A 299 10.69 22.33 -2.49
N TRP A 300 9.72 21.42 -2.50
CA TRP A 300 9.32 20.71 -3.72
C TRP A 300 8.87 21.67 -4.83
N LYS A 301 8.05 22.68 -4.51
CA LYS A 301 7.63 23.70 -5.50
C LYS A 301 8.82 24.49 -6.05
N GLN A 302 9.76 24.89 -5.20
CA GLN A 302 10.97 25.59 -5.62
C GLN A 302 11.83 24.75 -6.57
N LEU A 303 11.92 23.44 -6.31
CA LEU A 303 12.67 22.51 -7.15
C LEU A 303 11.98 22.23 -8.49
N PHE A 304 10.65 22.30 -8.52
CA PHE A 304 9.84 22.07 -9.72
C PHE A 304 9.74 23.31 -10.61
N ALA A 305 9.88 24.51 -10.05
CA ALA A 305 9.73 25.75 -10.80
C ALA A 305 10.68 25.85 -12.01
N PRO A 306 11.99 25.57 -11.91
CA PRO A 306 12.90 25.61 -13.07
C PRO A 306 12.56 24.58 -14.17
N ILE A 307 11.95 23.46 -13.79
CA ILE A 307 11.56 22.43 -14.75
C ILE A 307 10.28 22.85 -15.48
N ASP A 308 9.28 23.39 -14.77
CA ASP A 308 8.05 23.91 -15.38
C ASP A 308 8.30 25.16 -16.24
N SER A 309 9.18 26.07 -15.83
CA SER A 309 9.56 27.25 -16.61
C SER A 309 10.37 26.90 -17.87
N GLY A 310 10.92 25.68 -17.92
CA GLY A 310 11.76 25.22 -19.01
C GLY A 310 13.20 25.74 -18.96
N GLU A 311 13.60 26.42 -17.87
CA GLU A 311 14.98 26.79 -17.58
C GLU A 311 15.89 25.56 -17.51
N ASP A 312 15.35 24.41 -17.09
CA ASP A 312 16.04 23.13 -17.11
C ASP A 312 15.72 22.35 -18.40
N ASP A 313 16.57 22.51 -19.41
CA ASP A 313 16.48 21.89 -20.75
C ASP A 313 16.74 20.38 -20.77
N ARG A 314 17.20 19.82 -19.65
CA ARG A 314 17.48 18.38 -19.51
C ARG A 314 16.22 17.53 -19.48
N PHE A 315 15.07 18.13 -19.15
CA PHE A 315 13.80 17.44 -19.05
C PHE A 315 13.01 17.52 -20.33
N ASP A 316 12.57 16.36 -20.82
CA ASP A 316 11.66 16.28 -21.95
C ASP A 316 10.29 16.92 -21.64
N MET A 317 9.52 17.16 -22.70
CA MET A 317 8.21 17.81 -22.62
C MET A 317 7.22 17.05 -21.73
N GLU A 318 7.32 15.73 -21.64
CA GLU A 318 6.39 14.94 -20.82
C GLU A 318 6.67 15.16 -19.34
N ILE A 319 7.94 15.20 -18.93
CA ILE A 319 8.29 15.47 -17.54
C ILE A 319 7.90 16.88 -17.15
N ARG A 320 8.16 17.86 -18.01
CA ARG A 320 7.69 19.24 -17.77
C ARG A 320 6.18 19.28 -17.58
N ARG A 321 5.42 18.53 -18.38
CA ARG A 321 3.96 18.39 -18.21
C ARG A 321 3.58 17.78 -16.87
N GLN A 322 4.28 16.73 -16.43
CA GLN A 322 4.06 16.11 -15.12
C GLN A 322 4.42 17.06 -13.96
N VAL A 323 5.50 17.84 -14.09
CA VAL A 323 5.90 18.85 -13.11
C VAL A 323 4.83 19.92 -12.98
N LYS A 324 4.36 20.44 -14.12
CA LYS A 324 3.29 21.43 -14.17
C LYS A 324 2.02 20.94 -13.47
N LEU A 325 1.65 19.68 -13.71
CA LEU A 325 0.50 19.07 -13.08
C LEU A 325 0.70 18.90 -11.57
N ALA A 326 1.88 18.44 -11.15
CA ALA A 326 2.24 18.31 -9.74
C ALA A 326 2.18 19.66 -9.02
N LEU A 327 2.78 20.72 -9.58
CA LEU A 327 2.73 22.08 -9.06
C LEU A 327 1.29 22.57 -8.90
N LYS A 328 0.45 22.39 -9.93
CA LYS A 328 -0.98 22.75 -9.87
C LYS A 328 -1.70 22.04 -8.71
N ARG A 329 -1.44 20.74 -8.51
CA ARG A 329 -2.04 19.96 -7.41
C ARG A 329 -1.55 20.46 -6.05
N MET A 330 -0.26 20.69 -5.90
CA MET A 330 0.31 21.22 -4.66
C MET A 330 -0.33 22.56 -4.29
N ILE A 331 -0.41 23.50 -5.25
CA ILE A 331 -1.06 24.81 -5.05
C ILE A 331 -2.54 24.66 -4.68
N ALA A 332 -3.28 23.77 -5.35
CA ALA A 332 -4.68 23.52 -5.05
C ALA A 332 -4.86 22.93 -3.63
N CYS A 333 -3.96 22.04 -3.20
CA CYS A 333 -3.97 21.48 -1.85
C CYS A 333 -3.69 22.53 -0.77
N GLU A 334 -2.78 23.48 -1.03
CA GLU A 334 -2.52 24.61 -0.12
C GLU A 334 -3.76 25.48 0.06
N LYS A 335 -4.45 25.80 -1.04
CA LYS A 335 -5.67 26.62 -1.04
C LYS A 335 -6.84 25.97 -0.30
N ARG A 336 -6.97 24.64 -0.35
CA ARG A 336 -8.04 23.90 0.35
C ARG A 336 -7.79 23.78 1.85
N GLY A 337 -6.54 23.98 2.27
CA GLY A 337 -6.12 23.81 3.65
C GLY A 337 -6.07 25.12 4.42
N ALA A 338 -5.81 26.25 3.76
CA ALA A 338 -5.98 27.60 4.31
C ALA A 338 -7.46 27.88 4.56
#